data_AF-A0A506X7M6-F1
#
_entry.id   AF-A0A506X7M6-F1
#
_cell.length_a   1.000
_cell.length_b   1.000
_cell.length_c   1.000
_cell.angle_alpha   90.00
_cell.angle_beta   90.00
_cell.angle_gamma   90.00
#
_symmetry.space_group_name_H-M   'P 1'
#
loop_
_entity.id
_entity.type
_entity.pdbx_description
1 polymer ?
#
loop_
_entity_poly.entity_id
_entity_poly.type
_entity_poly.pdbx_seq_one_letter_code
_entity_poly.pdbx_strand_id
1 'polypeptide(L)' 'MDGVLVHENQPLPGAPELIHQWVESGTPFLVLTNNSIFTPRDLAARLRASGLEVPEERIWTSALATAEFC' A
#
# COMPACT_ATOMS: atom_id res chain seq x y z
N MET A 1 0.04 6.54 3.74
CA MET A 1 0.05 6.18 2.29
C MET A 1 0.05 7.47 1.48
N ASP A 2 -1.02 8.25 1.56
CA ASP A 2 -1.02 9.64 1.11
C ASP A 2 0.04 10.46 1.86
N GLY A 3 0.77 11.31 1.16
CA GLY A 3 1.92 12.08 1.64
C GLY A 3 3.21 11.29 1.90
N VAL A 4 3.23 9.97 1.65
CA VAL A 4 4.42 9.10 1.88
C VAL A 4 4.76 8.26 0.66
N LEU A 5 3.77 7.57 0.09
CA LEU A 5 3.92 6.76 -1.12
C LEU A 5 3.25 7.41 -2.33
N VAL A 6 2.16 8.15 -2.09
CA VAL A 6 1.38 8.82 -3.13
C VAL A 6 1.00 10.23 -2.68
N HIS A 7 0.74 11.12 -3.63
CA HIS A 7 0.09 12.41 -3.45
C HIS A 7 -0.93 12.60 -4.57
N GLU A 8 -2.20 12.86 -4.24
CA GLU A 8 -3.28 13.02 -5.23
C GLU A 8 -3.40 11.85 -6.25
N ASN A 9 -3.16 10.62 -5.79
CA ASN A 9 -3.08 9.38 -6.60
C ASN A 9 -1.88 9.28 -7.54
N GLN A 10 -0.90 10.19 -7.45
CA GLN A 10 0.39 10.04 -8.14
C GLN A 10 1.44 9.49 -7.17
N PRO A 11 2.25 8.51 -7.55
CA PRO A 11 3.36 8.06 -6.73
C PRO A 11 4.34 9.21 -6.48
N LEU A 12 4.89 9.26 -5.26
CA LEU A 12 5.98 10.17 -4.97
C LEU A 12 7.27 9.68 -5.67
N PRO A 13 8.14 10.60 -6.13
CA PRO A 13 9.41 10.21 -6.75
C PRO A 13 10.22 9.30 -5.84
N GLY A 14 10.73 8.18 -6.37
CA GLY A 14 11.50 7.20 -5.59
C GLY A 14 10.65 6.14 -4.87
N ALA A 15 9.34 6.34 -4.73
CA ALA A 15 8.47 5.37 -4.05
C ALA A 15 8.32 4.06 -4.86
N PRO A 16 8.08 4.09 -6.18
CA PRO A 16 8.05 2.87 -6.99
C PRO A 16 9.36 2.08 -6.92
N GLU A 17 10.50 2.77 -7.02
CA GLU A 17 11.83 2.17 -7.01
C GLU A 17 12.13 1.52 -5.66
N LEU A 18 11.78 2.18 -4.55
CA LEU A 18 11.95 1.66 -3.21
C LEU A 18 11.11 0.41 -2.95
N ILE A 19 9.83 0.44 -3.34
CA ILE A 19 8.93 -0.71 -3.19
C ILE A 19 9.42 -1.88 -4.04
N HIS A 20 9.80 -1.63 -5.29
CA HIS A 20 10.36 -2.64 -6.17
C HIS A 20 11.61 -3.28 -5.56
N GLN A 21 12.53 -2.46 -5.06
CA GLN A 21 13.74 -2.95 -4.39
C GLN A 21 13.42 -3.85 -3.19
N TRP A 22 12.46 -3.47 -2.34
CA TRP A 22 12.08 -4.29 -1.19
C TRP A 22 11.39 -5.60 -1.59
N VAL A 23 10.59 -5.58 -2.66
CA VAL A 23 9.97 -6.79 -3.20
C VAL A 23 11.04 -7.72 -3.76
N GLU A 24 11.95 -7.23 -4.61
CA GLU A 24 13.02 -8.03 -5.22
C GLU A 24 13.99 -8.60 -4.18
N SER A 25 14.33 -7.81 -3.15
CA SER A 25 15.24 -8.24 -2.10
C SER A 25 14.58 -9.10 -1.02
N GLY A 26 13.26 -9.31 -1.09
CA GLY A 26 12.48 -9.97 -0.05
C GLY A 26 12.47 -9.22 1.29
N THR A 27 12.73 -7.90 1.30
CA THR A 27 12.68 -7.08 2.52
C THR A 27 11.23 -7.02 3.02
N PRO A 28 10.94 -7.43 4.27
CA PRO A 28 9.60 -7.31 4.81
C PRO A 28 9.22 -5.84 4.99
N PHE A 29 8.07 -5.45 4.43
CA PHE A 29 7.45 -4.14 4.67
C PHE A 29 5.94 -4.30 4.85
N LEU A 30 5.28 -3.24 5.33
CA LEU A 30 3.83 -3.16 5.45
C LEU A 30 3.37 -1.73 5.16
N VAL A 31 2.38 -1.59 4.28
CA VAL A 31 1.68 -0.33 4.03
C VAL A 31 0.48 -0.25 4.95
N LEU A 32 0.60 0.56 6.00
CA LEU A 32 -0.47 0.80 6.97
C LEU A 32 -1.26 2.05 6.57
N THR A 33 -2.59 1.95 6.52
CA THR A 33 -3.47 3.08 6.24
C THR A 33 -4.73 3.08 7.10
N ASN A 34 -5.20 4.27 7.46
CA ASN A 34 -6.49 4.47 8.13
C ASN A 34 -7.67 4.57 7.14
N ASN A 35 -7.44 4.47 5.83
CA ASN A 35 -8.52 4.40 4.85
C ASN A 35 -9.26 3.06 4.99
N SER A 36 -10.52 3.13 5.43
CA SER A 36 -11.39 1.98 5.69
C SER A 36 -12.45 1.75 4.60
N ILE A 37 -12.41 2.53 3.51
CA ILE A 37 -13.42 2.44 2.44
C ILE A 37 -13.13 1.26 1.50
N PHE A 38 -11.85 0.93 1.31
CA PHE A 38 -11.40 -0.03 0.31
C PHE A 38 -10.84 -1.29 0.96
N THR A 39 -11.06 -2.44 0.30
CA THR A 39 -10.37 -3.68 0.67
C THR A 39 -8.88 -3.59 0.31
N PRO A 40 -8.01 -4.42 0.91
CA PRO A 40 -6.60 -4.52 0.51
C PRO A 40 -6.42 -4.74 -0.99
N ARG A 41 -7.22 -5.64 -1.59
CA ARG A 41 -7.24 -5.89 -3.03
C ARG A 41 -7.55 -4.64 -3.85
N ASP A 42 -8.55 -3.86 -3.43
CA ASP A 42 -8.94 -2.63 -4.14
C ASP A 42 -7.85 -1.56 -4.04
N LEU A 43 -7.19 -1.45 -2.89
CA LEU A 43 -6.06 -0.55 -2.69
C LEU A 43 -4.86 -0.96 -3.55
N ALA A 44 -4.50 -2.25 -3.57
CA ALA A 44 -3.43 -2.76 -4.42
C ALA A 44 -3.70 -2.48 -5.91
N ALA A 45 -4.93 -2.69 -6.37
CA ALA A 45 -5.32 -2.39 -7.75
C ALA A 45 -5.20 -0.88 -8.07
N ARG A 46 -5.61 0.00 -7.16
CA ARG A 46 -5.48 1.45 -7.31
C ARG A 46 -4.03 1.91 -7.34
N LEU A 47 -3.20 1.39 -6.44
CA LEU A 47 -1.76 1.71 -6.40
C LEU A 47 -1.09 1.24 -7.69
N ARG A 48 -1.40 0.04 -8.17
CA ARG A 48 -0.90 -0.46 -9.45
C ARG A 48 -1.32 0.44 -10.61
N ALA A 49 -2.57 0.90 -10.64
CA ALA A 49 -3.05 1.84 -11.65
C ALA A 49 -2.32 3.20 -11.61
N SER A 50 -1.79 3.60 -10.44
CA SER A 50 -0.93 4.78 -10.31
C SER A 50 0.56 4.52 -10.65
N GLY A 51 0.96 3.27 -10.92
CA GLY A 51 2.36 2.91 -11.18
C GLY A 51 3.15 2.49 -9.93
N LEU A 52 2.45 2.12 -8.84
CA LEU A 52 3.06 1.64 -7.60
C LEU A 52 2.60 0.21 -7.30
N GLU A 53 3.49 -0.76 -7.46
CA GLU A 53 3.16 -2.18 -7.28
C GLU A 53 3.34 -2.63 -5.83
N VAL A 54 2.27 -2.62 -5.05
CA VAL A 54 2.25 -3.16 -3.68
C VAL A 54 1.42 -4.45 -3.66
N PRO A 55 1.99 -5.59 -3.20
CA PRO A 55 1.22 -6.82 -3.00
C PRO A 55 0.10 -6.63 -1.98
N GLU A 56 -1.04 -7.29 -2.19
CA GLU A 56 -2.23 -7.15 -1.35
C GLU A 56 -1.93 -7.53 0.12
N GLU A 57 -1.18 -8.60 0.31
CA GLU A 57 -0.75 -9.13 1.61
C GLU A 57 0.19 -8.18 2.37
N ARG A 58 0.68 -7.13 1.71
CA ARG A 58 1.51 -6.07 2.30
C ARG A 58 0.71 -4.82 2.64
N ILE A 59 -0.63 -4.85 2.57
CA ILE A 59 -1.51 -3.73 2.89
C ILE A 59 -2.33 -4.06 4.14
N TRP A 60 -2.28 -3.17 5.13
CA TRP A 60 -3.09 -3.27 6.33
C TRP A 60 -3.95 -2.02 6.50
N THR A 61 -5.24 -2.21 6.74
CA THR A 61 -6.20 -1.11 6.91
C THR A 61 -6.76 -1.08 8.32
N SER A 62 -7.27 0.08 8.73
CA SER A 62 -7.99 0.23 10.00
C SER A 62 -9.24 -0.67 10.08
N ALA A 63 -9.90 -0.95 8.95
CA ALA A 63 -11.04 -1.88 8.89
C ALA A 63 -10.61 -3.32 9.24
N LEU A 64 -9.47 -3.79 8.69
CA LEU A 64 -8.90 -5.10 9.05
C LEU A 64 -8.50 -5.16 10.52
N ALA A 65 -7.80 -4.12 11.01
CA ALA A 65 -7.41 -4.04 12.41
C ALA A 65 -8.63 -4.13 13.36
N THR A 66 -9.75 -3.51 12.98
CA THR A 66 -10.99 -3.57 13.76
C THR A 66 -11.62 -4.96 13.70
N ALA A 67 -11.66 -5.58 12.51
CA ALA A 67 -12.23 -6.91 12.32
C ALA A 67 -11.46 -8.01 13.07
N GLU A 68 -10.12 -7.88 13.21
CA GLU A 68 -9.29 -8.83 13.95
C GLU A 68 -9.33 -8.61 15.48
N PHE A 69 -9.61 -7.39 15.93
CA PHE A 69 -9.69 -7.09 17.36
C PHE A 69 -10.97 -7.64 18.03
N CYS A 70 -12.06 -7.78 17.27
CA CYS A 70 -13.36 -8.27 17.75
C CYS A 70 -13.42 -9.81 17.83
#